data_AF-A0A535G1E1-F1
#
_entry.id   AF-A0A535G1E1-F1
#
_cell.length_a   1.000
_cell.length_b   1.000
_cell.length_c   1.000
_cell.angle_alpha   90.00
_cell.angle_beta   90.00
_cell.angle_gamma   90.00
#
_symmetry.space_group_name_H-M   'P 1'
#
loop_
_entity.id
_entity.type
_entity.pdbx_description
1 polymer ?
#
loop_
_entity_poly.entity_id
_entity_poly.type
_entity_poly.pdbx_seq_one_letter_code
_entity_poly.pdbx_strand_id
1 'polypeptide(L)' 'MYSFLTILLRLGLAVFLGALIGFERESREHAAGMRTNALVSLGSCLFTIISAFGFLDFIGTPHVQIDP' A
#
# COMPACT_ATOMS: atom_id res chain seq x y z
N MET A 1 0.09 -18.94 -0.75
CA MET A 1 -0.23 -18.33 -2.06
C MET A 1 -1.35 -17.32 -1.85
N TYR A 2 -1.04 -16.04 -1.70
CA TYR A 2 -2.09 -15.02 -1.58
C TYR A 2 -2.80 -14.89 -2.93
N SER A 3 -4.14 -14.92 -2.92
CA SER A 3 -4.92 -14.75 -4.14
C SER A 3 -4.77 -13.30 -4.62
N PHE A 4 -4.67 -13.11 -5.94
CA PHE A 4 -4.69 -11.79 -6.58
C PHE A 4 -5.88 -10.95 -6.11
N LEU A 5 -7.01 -11.60 -5.82
CA LEU A 5 -8.20 -10.98 -5.24
C LEU A 5 -7.90 -10.30 -3.89
N THR A 6 -7.09 -10.92 -3.02
CA THR A 6 -6.74 -10.36 -1.71
C THR A 6 -5.90 -9.10 -1.85
N ILE A 7 -5.00 -9.06 -2.82
CA ILE A 7 -4.18 -7.89 -3.13
C ILE A 7 -5.05 -6.74 -3.65
N LEU A 8 -5.92 -7.04 -4.62
CA LEU A 8 -6.90 -6.07 -5.15
C LEU A 8 -7.80 -5.49 -4.07
N LEU A 9 -8.31 -6.34 -3.17
CA LEU A 9 -9.20 -5.91 -2.10
C LEU A 9 -8.47 -5.00 -1.09
N ARG A 10 -7.22 -5.32 -0.73
CA ARG A 10 -6.38 -4.46 0.14
C ARG A 10 -6.07 -3.11 -0.52
N LEU A 11 -5.72 -3.12 -1.81
CA LEU A 11 -5.48 -1.89 -2.56
C LEU A 11 -6.76 -1.03 -2.65
N GLY A 12 -7.89 -1.65 -3.00
CA GLY A 12 -9.18 -0.98 -3.08
C GLY A 12 -9.62 -0.38 -1.75
N LEU A 13 -9.47 -1.11 -0.64
CA LEU A 13 -9.75 -0.57 0.70
C LEU A 13 -8.80 0.56 1.08
N ALA A 14 -7.51 0.47 0.76
CA ALA A 14 -6.56 1.54 1.03
C ALA A 14 -6.94 2.84 0.27
N VAL A 15 -7.28 2.73 -1.02
CA VAL A 15 -7.80 3.85 -1.82
C VAL A 15 -9.07 4.42 -1.20
N PHE A 16 -10.03 3.55 -0.88
CA PHE A 16 -11.34 3.96 -0.38
C PHE A 16 -11.22 4.71 0.95
N LEU A 17 -10.45 4.17 1.88
CA LEU A 17 -10.18 4.81 3.17
C LEU A 17 -9.37 6.10 3.01
N GLY A 18 -8.34 6.11 2.17
CA GLY A 18 -7.54 7.30 1.90
C GLY A 18 -8.34 8.42 1.21
N ALA A 19 -9.26 8.06 0.32
CA ALA A 19 -10.18 8.99 -0.31
C ALA A 19 -11.21 9.54 0.68
N LEU A 20 -11.73 8.71 1.58
CA LEU A 20 -12.67 9.13 2.63
C LEU A 20 -12.01 10.12 3.61
N ILE A 21 -10.77 9.85 4.04
CA ILE A 21 -9.96 10.76 4.87
C ILE A 21 -9.67 12.05 4.11
N GLY A 22 -9.32 11.95 2.83
CA GLY A 22 -9.07 13.11 1.97
C GLY A 22 -10.31 13.97 1.77
N PHE A 23 -11.51 13.36 1.69
CA PHE A 23 -12.78 14.07 1.56
C PHE A 23 -13.12 14.84 2.83
N GLU A 24 -12.94 14.22 4.00
CA GLU A 24 -13.16 14.90 5.28
C GLU A 24 -12.17 16.06 5.47
N ARG A 25 -10.91 15.90 5.03
CA ARG A 25 -9.91 16.97 5.12
C ARG A 25 -10.17 18.13 4.17
N GLU A 26 -10.62 17.85 2.95
CA GLU A 26 -11.01 18.89 1.98
C GLU A 26 -12.23 19.68 2.50
N SER A 27 -13.19 19.00 3.12
CA SER A 27 -14.36 19.64 3.73
C SER A 27 -14.04 20.50 4.96
N ARG A 28 -12.85 20.34 5.57
CA ARG A 28 -12.39 21.12 6.73
C ARG A 28 -11.34 22.19 6.36
N GLU A 29 -11.25 22.57 5.08
CA GLU A 29 -10.34 23.61 4.55
C GLU A 29 -8.83 23.30 4.72
N HIS A 30 -8.45 22.03 4.93
CA HIS A 30 -7.04 21.64 4.94
C HIS A 30 -6.50 21.48 3.51
N ALA A 31 -5.35 22.10 3.24
CA ALA A 31 -4.73 22.22 1.91
C ALA A 31 -4.38 20.89 1.19
N ALA A 32 -4.43 19.74 1.88
CA ALA A 32 -4.21 18.42 1.29
C ALA A 32 -5.56 17.78 0.91
N GLY A 33 -5.98 17.94 -0.34
CA GLY A 33 -7.26 17.44 -0.84
C GLY A 33 -7.37 15.91 -0.99
N MET A 34 -8.50 15.47 -1.54
CA MET A 34 -8.81 14.05 -1.75
C MET A 34 -7.76 13.28 -2.56
N ARG A 35 -7.28 13.92 -3.63
CA ARG A 35 -6.39 13.29 -4.62
C ARG A 35 -5.04 12.89 -4.03
N THR A 36 -4.48 13.70 -3.15
CA THR A 36 -3.18 13.44 -2.50
C THR A 36 -3.28 12.31 -1.48
N ASN A 37 -4.28 12.30 -0.60
CA ASN A 37 -4.43 11.24 0.41
C ASN A 37 -4.77 9.88 -0.21
N ALA A 38 -5.54 9.85 -1.31
CA ALA A 38 -5.81 8.61 -2.05
C ALA A 38 -4.54 8.03 -2.71
N LEU A 39 -3.69 8.86 -3.32
CA LEU A 39 -2.43 8.40 -3.92
C LEU A 39 -1.40 7.96 -2.87
N VAL A 40 -1.27 8.70 -1.77
CA VAL A 40 -0.35 8.37 -0.67
C VAL A 40 -0.75 7.06 0.01
N SER A 41 -2.04 6.85 0.29
CA SER A 41 -2.53 5.59 0.87
C SER A 41 -2.33 4.40 -0.06
N LEU A 42 -2.52 4.57 -1.37
CA LEU A 42 -2.19 3.56 -2.38
C LEU A 42 -0.70 3.19 -2.36
N GLY A 43 0.18 4.19 -2.43
CA GLY A 43 1.62 3.99 -2.44
C GLY A 43 2.12 3.28 -1.18
N SER A 44 1.60 3.68 -0.01
CA SER A 44 1.94 3.06 1.28
C SER A 44 1.46 1.60 1.36
N CYS A 45 0.23 1.31 0.89
CA CYS A 45 -0.30 -0.05 0.84
C CYS A 45 0.53 -0.94 -0.10
N LEU A 46 0.85 -0.45 -1.30
CA LEU A 46 1.69 -1.17 -2.26
C LEU A 46 3.09 -1.44 -1.69
N PHE A 47 3.73 -0.42 -1.10
CA PHE A 47 5.05 -0.57 -0.49
C PHE A 47 5.06 -1.60 0.63
N THR A 48 4.02 -1.61 1.48
CA THR A 48 3.87 -2.59 2.55
C THR A 48 3.73 -4.02 2.00
N ILE A 49 2.93 -4.21 0.95
CA ILE A 49 2.76 -5.53 0.31
C ILE A 49 4.08 -6.02 -0.29
N ILE A 50 4.81 -5.15 -1.01
CA ILE A 50 6.10 -5.50 -1.61
C ILE A 50 7.13 -5.80 -0.51
N SER A 51 7.19 -4.99 0.55
CA SER A 51 8.14 -5.20 1.65
C SER A 51 7.87 -6.52 2.39
N ALA A 52 6.61 -6.87 2.63
CA ALA A 52 6.25 -8.08 3.37
C ALA A 52 6.35 -9.36 2.52
N PHE A 53 6.06 -9.29 1.22
CA PHE A 53 5.89 -10.49 0.39
C PHE A 53 6.79 -10.53 -0.86
N GLY A 54 7.32 -9.39 -1.31
CA GLY A 54 8.13 -9.30 -2.54
C GLY A 54 9.52 -9.92 -2.42
N PHE A 55 10.02 -10.13 -1.20
CA PHE A 55 11.34 -10.71 -0.95
C PHE A 55 11.31 -12.19 -0.57
N LEU A 56 10.12 -12.79 -0.41
CA LEU A 56 9.98 -14.18 0.02
C LEU A 56 10.63 -15.17 -0.95
N ASP A 57 10.54 -14.90 -2.26
CA ASP A 57 11.13 -15.76 -3.30
C ASP A 57 12.68 -15.70 -3.33
N PHE A 58 13.28 -14.70 -2.68
CA PHE A 58 14.73 -14.52 -2.63
C PHE A 58 15.39 -15.26 -1.45
N ILE A 59 14.62 -15.59 -0.39
CA ILE A 59 15.12 -16.18 0.86
C ILE A 59 15.73 -17.59 0.67
N GLY A 60 15.48 -18.27 -0.47
CA GLY A 60 16.00 -19.61 -0.75
C GLY A 60 17.02 -19.73 -1.88
N THR A 61 17.45 -18.62 -2.48
CA THR A 61 18.39 -18.68 -3.62
C THR A 61 19.85 -18.83 -3.16
N PRO A 62 20.63 -19.77 -3.74
CA PRO A 62 21.97 -20.12 -3.24
C PRO A 62 23.02 -19.01 -3.36
N HIS A 63 22.69 -17.86 -3.97
CA HIS A 63 23.57 -16.70 -4.14
C HIS A 63 23.14 -15.45 -3.35
N VAL A 64 22.05 -15.53 -2.58
CA VAL A 64 21.61 -14.42 -1.69
C VAL A 64 22.07 -14.74 -0.27
N GLN A 65 23.11 -14.04 0.19
CA GLN A 65 23.52 -14.04 1.59
C GLN A 65 22.75 -12.93 2.30
N ILE A 66 21.97 -13.30 3.33
CA ILE A 66 21.31 -12.34 4.19
C ILE A 66 22.31 -12.04 5.31
N ASP A 67 22.90 -10.84 5.27
CA ASP A 67 23.79 -10.37 6.32
C ASP A 67 23.01 -10.29 7.65
N PRO A 68 23.58 -10.78 8.78
CA PRO A 68 22.90 -10.85 10.06
C PRO A 68 22.57 -9.48 10.68
#